data_AF-A0A8T4J533-F1
#
_entry.id   AF-A0A8T4J533-F1
#
_cell.length_a   1.000
_cell.length_b   1.000
_cell.length_c   1.000
_cell.angle_alpha   90.00
_cell.angle_beta   90.00
_cell.angle_gamma   90.00
#
_symmetry.space_group_name_H-M   'P 1'
#
loop_
_entity.id
_entity.type
_entity.pdbx_description
1 polymer ?
#
loop_
_entity_poly.entity_id
_entity_poly.type
_entity_poly.pdbx_seq_one_letter_code
_entity_poly.pdbx_strand_id
1 'polypeptide(L)'
;LEWRVRQLRQLRALLTEHDKDLAEALYQDLHKGAAEAHAAEIDFPVREIDHTLDNLEDWLYPESLSPEALTGFPEGSTAGTRYDPLGVVLVIAPWNY
;
A
#
# COMPACT_ATOMS: atom_id res chain seq x y z
N LEU A 1 -6.31 8.48 -8.58
CA LEU A 1 -6.63 7.57 -7.46
C LEU A 1 -7.23 6.25 -7.94
N GLU A 2 -8.31 6.27 -8.73
CA GLU A 2 -9.03 5.08 -9.20
C GLU A 2 -8.14 3.93 -9.73
N TRP A 3 -7.16 4.24 -10.58
CA TRP A 3 -6.24 3.23 -11.11
C TRP A 3 -5.48 2.49 -9.99
N ARG A 4 -4.96 3.21 -8.99
CA ARG A 4 -4.21 2.62 -7.85
C ARG A 4 -5.11 1.71 -7.03
N VAL A 5 -6.32 2.16 -6.72
CA VAL A 5 -7.34 1.37 -6.00
C VAL A 5 -7.68 0.08 -6.76
N ARG A 6 -7.82 0.15 -8.08
CA ARG A 6 -8.06 -1.04 -8.91
C ARG A 6 -6.88 -2.02 -8.85
N GLN A 7 -5.64 -1.54 -8.92
CA GLN A 7 -4.46 -2.42 -8.81
C GLN A 7 -4.38 -3.10 -7.44
N LEU A 8 -4.63 -2.38 -6.35
CA LEU A 8 -4.67 -2.95 -5.01
C LEU A 8 -5.75 -4.03 -4.87
N ARG A 9 -6.95 -3.81 -5.41
CA ARG A 9 -8.02 -4.82 -5.42
C ARG A 9 -7.65 -6.06 -6.24
N GLN A 10 -6.95 -5.88 -7.37
CA GLN A 10 -6.45 -7.00 -8.18
C GLN A 10 -5.36 -7.78 -7.45
N LEU A 11 -4.44 -7.10 -6.76
CA LEU A 11 -3.42 -7.77 -5.94
C LEU A 11 -4.05 -8.55 -4.79
N ARG A 12 -5.04 -7.97 -4.12
CA ARG A 12 -5.82 -8.66 -3.09
C ARG A 12 -6.50 -9.91 -3.64
N ALA A 13 -7.17 -9.80 -4.79
CA ALA A 13 -7.81 -10.93 -5.45
C ALA A 13 -6.81 -12.03 -5.79
N LEU A 14 -5.64 -11.68 -6.32
CA LEU A 14 -4.54 -12.63 -6.57
C LEU A 14 -4.17 -13.41 -5.31
N LEU A 15 -3.99 -12.72 -4.17
CA LEU A 15 -3.62 -13.37 -2.92
C LEU A 15 -4.73 -14.29 -2.38
N THR A 16 -6.00 -13.86 -2.46
CA THR A 16 -7.12 -14.60 -1.88
C THR A 16 -7.67 -15.71 -2.78
N GLU A 17 -7.58 -15.57 -4.11
CA GLU A 17 -8.09 -16.56 -5.06
C GLU A 17 -7.07 -17.69 -5.32
N HIS A 18 -5.78 -17.44 -5.07
CA HIS A 18 -4.67 -18.39 -5.24
C HIS A 18 -3.98 -18.77 -3.92
N ASP A 19 -4.68 -18.62 -2.80
CA ASP A 19 -4.14 -18.84 -1.45
C ASP A 19 -3.46 -20.21 -1.27
N LYS A 20 -4.09 -21.28 -1.79
CA LYS A 20 -3.57 -22.65 -1.75
C LYS A 20 -2.33 -22.84 -2.60
N ASP A 21 -2.30 -22.25 -3.80
CA ASP A 21 -1.16 -22.35 -4.69
C ASP A 21 0.06 -21.64 -4.09
N LEU A 22 -0.17 -20.49 -3.45
CA LEU A 22 0.86 -19.74 -2.72
C LEU A 22 1.36 -20.50 -1.50
N ALA A 23 0.46 -21.08 -0.69
CA ALA A 23 0.84 -21.86 0.47
C ALA A 23 1.64 -23.12 0.09
N GLU A 24 1.29 -23.78 -1.01
CA GLU A 24 2.05 -24.92 -1.53
C GLU A 24 3.46 -24.50 -1.99
N ALA A 25 3.59 -23.39 -2.71
CA ALA A 25 4.89 -22.86 -3.11
C ALA A 25 5.78 -22.56 -1.89
N LEU A 26 5.22 -21.89 -0.87
CA LEU A 26 5.91 -21.61 0.39
C LEU A 26 6.32 -22.89 1.14
N TYR A 27 5.52 -23.95 1.04
CA TYR A 27 5.90 -25.25 1.59
C TYR A 27 7.09 -25.84 0.84
N GLN A 28 7.11 -25.80 -0.50
CA GLN A 28 8.21 -26.33 -1.28
C GLN A 28 9.53 -25.58 -1.04
N ASP A 29 9.47 -24.26 -0.91
CA ASP A 29 10.68 -23.43 -0.74
C ASP A 29 11.15 -23.39 0.73
N LEU A 30 10.22 -23.29 1.68
CA LEU A 30 10.52 -22.96 3.08
C LEU A 30 10.01 -24.00 4.09
N HIS A 31 9.29 -25.03 3.64
CA HIS A 31 8.58 -26.00 4.50
C HIS A 31 7.63 -25.34 5.51
N LYS A 32 7.12 -24.14 5.20
CA LYS A 32 6.08 -23.47 5.99
C LYS A 32 4.76 -24.22 5.84
N GLY A 33 4.17 -24.64 6.96
CA GLY A 33 2.85 -25.27 6.95
C GLY A 33 1.77 -24.29 6.51
N ALA A 34 0.66 -24.77 5.95
CA ALA A 34 -0.40 -23.90 5.41
C ALA A 34 -0.86 -22.80 6.39
N ALA A 35 -1.10 -23.13 7.66
CA ALA A 35 -1.52 -22.14 8.66
C ALA A 35 -0.47 -21.04 8.90
N GLU A 36 0.81 -21.38 8.87
CA GLU A 36 1.92 -20.43 8.99
C GLU A 36 2.04 -19.56 7.73
N ALA A 37 1.98 -20.19 6.54
CA ALA A 37 1.96 -19.48 5.26
C ALA A 37 0.83 -18.46 5.18
N HIS A 38 -0.39 -18.84 5.59
CA HIS A 38 -1.52 -17.92 5.65
C HIS A 38 -1.27 -16.77 6.61
N ALA A 39 -0.96 -17.07 7.88
CA ALA A 39 -0.86 -16.03 8.91
C ALA A 39 0.28 -15.03 8.64
N ALA A 40 1.41 -15.50 8.13
CA ALA A 40 2.61 -14.70 7.94
C ALA A 40 2.74 -14.06 6.55
N GLU A 41 2.37 -14.79 5.48
CA GLU A 41 2.74 -14.39 4.11
C GLU A 41 1.55 -14.04 3.21
N ILE A 42 0.32 -14.49 3.52
CA ILE A 42 -0.86 -14.22 2.69
C ILE A 42 -1.79 -13.22 3.39
N ASP A 43 -2.23 -13.52 4.61
CA ASP A 43 -3.18 -12.68 5.34
C ASP A 43 -2.55 -11.37 5.81
N PHE A 44 -1.23 -11.33 5.98
CA PHE A 44 -0.50 -10.11 6.31
C PHE A 44 -0.55 -9.07 5.18
N PRO A 45 -0.09 -9.35 3.95
CA PRO A 45 -0.22 -8.40 2.85
C PRO A 45 -1.67 -8.10 2.47
N VAL A 46 -2.62 -9.05 2.62
CA VAL A 46 -4.05 -8.75 2.43
C VAL A 46 -4.53 -7.65 3.38
N ARG A 47 -4.15 -7.71 4.67
CA ARG A 47 -4.49 -6.66 5.66
C ARG A 47 -3.84 -5.33 5.34
N GLU A 48 -2.59 -5.33 4.87
CA GLU A 48 -1.91 -4.10 4.44
C GLU A 48 -2.58 -3.47 3.20
N ILE A 49 -3.06 -4.29 2.26
CA ILE A 49 -3.82 -3.81 1.12
C ILE A 49 -5.14 -3.20 1.58
N ASP A 50 -5.88 -3.86 2.47
CA ASP A 50 -7.14 -3.35 3.01
C ASP A 50 -6.92 -2.03 3.78
N HIS A 51 -5.90 -1.96 4.64
CA HIS A 51 -5.51 -0.72 5.31
C HIS A 51 -5.16 0.40 4.33
N THR A 52 -4.38 0.09 3.29
CA THR A 52 -4.03 1.06 2.25
C THR A 52 -5.27 1.54 1.51
N LEU A 53 -6.19 0.64 1.14
CA LEU A 53 -7.43 1.00 0.45
C LEU A 53 -8.30 1.95 1.27
N ASP A 54 -8.38 1.73 2.58
CA ASP A 54 -9.17 2.54 3.50
C ASP A 54 -8.59 3.96 3.72
N ASN A 55 -7.28 4.15 3.53
CA ASN A 55 -6.61 5.39 3.90
C ASN A 55 -5.94 6.14 2.72
N LEU A 56 -5.78 5.51 1.56
CA LEU A 56 -5.01 6.07 0.44
C LEU A 56 -5.55 7.41 -0.06
N GLU A 57 -6.86 7.62 -0.03
CA GLU A 57 -7.45 8.90 -0.44
C GLU A 57 -7.04 10.02 0.51
N ASP A 58 -7.18 9.79 1.81
CA ASP A 58 -6.82 10.75 2.86
C ASP A 58 -5.32 11.05 2.85
N TRP A 59 -4.47 10.02 2.67
CA TRP A 59 -3.01 10.20 2.59
C TRP A 59 -2.55 11.05 1.40
N LEU A 60 -3.34 11.09 0.32
CA LEU A 60 -3.02 11.88 -0.87
C LEU A 60 -3.72 13.24 -0.89
N TYR A 61 -4.57 13.53 0.11
CA TYR A 61 -5.27 14.80 0.20
C TYR A 61 -4.27 15.94 0.43
N PRO A 62 -4.29 17.02 -0.38
CA PRO A 62 -3.37 18.14 -0.19
C PRO A 62 -3.53 18.81 1.19
N GLU A 63 -2.42 18.94 1.91
CA GLU A 63 -2.39 19.57 3.22
C GLU A 63 -2.10 21.07 3.08
N SER A 64 -3.06 21.93 3.42
CA SER A 64 -2.88 23.39 3.33
C SER A 64 -2.20 23.94 4.59
N LEU A 65 -1.32 24.92 4.42
CA LEU A 65 -0.77 25.69 5.53
C LEU A 65 -1.82 26.60 6.14
N SER A 66 -1.69 26.86 7.44
CA SER A 66 -2.61 27.76 8.13
C SER A 66 -2.43 29.22 7.67
N PRO A 67 -3.48 30.06 7.75
CA PRO A 67 -3.36 31.48 7.40
C PRO A 67 -2.26 32.21 8.19
N GLU A 68 -2.03 31.83 9.44
CA GLU A 68 -0.98 32.42 10.29
C GLU A 68 0.41 32.14 9.74
N ALA A 69 0.64 30.95 9.16
CA ALA A 69 1.89 30.59 8.51
C ALA A 69 2.14 31.38 7.20
N LEU A 70 1.11 32.06 6.68
CA LEU A 70 1.16 32.90 5.48
C LEU A 70 1.24 34.40 5.79
N THR A 71 1.51 34.77 7.04
CA THR A 71 1.67 36.17 7.44
C THR A 71 2.81 36.83 6.64
N GLY A 72 2.53 37.96 5.98
CA GLY A 72 3.50 38.70 5.17
C GLY A 72 3.43 38.41 3.66
N PHE A 73 2.59 37.47 3.22
CA PHE A 73 2.27 37.24 1.82
C PHE A 73 1.01 38.03 1.39
N PRO A 74 0.82 38.28 0.08
CA PRO A 74 -0.40 38.93 -0.43
C PRO A 74 -1.68 38.21 -0.01
N GLU A 75 -2.75 38.97 0.20
CA GLU A 75 -4.08 38.42 0.49
C GLU A 75 -4.52 37.45 -0.63
N GLY A 76 -5.03 36.29 -0.24
CA GLY A 76 -5.40 35.22 -1.17
C GLY A 76 -4.28 34.25 -1.54
N SER A 77 -3.06 34.42 -1.00
CA SER A 77 -1.99 33.43 -1.15
C SER A 77 -2.37 32.09 -0.52
N THR A 78 -1.97 30.99 -1.15
CA THR A 78 -2.12 29.63 -0.62
C THR A 78 -0.79 28.90 -0.69
N ALA A 79 -0.55 28.03 0.28
CA ALA A 79 0.59 27.12 0.26
C ALA A 79 0.18 25.81 0.94
N GLY A 80 0.86 24.72 0.58
CA GLY A 80 0.56 23.41 1.13
C GLY A 80 1.49 22.34 0.58
N THR A 81 1.33 21.14 1.13
CA THR A 81 2.06 19.95 0.71
C THR A 81 1.16 19.10 -0.18
N ARG A 82 1.74 18.61 -1.27
CA ARG A 82 1.12 17.62 -2.14
C ARG A 82 2.13 16.51 -2.41
N TYR A 83 1.67 15.26 -2.31
CA TYR A 83 2.49 14.09 -2.57
C TYR A 83 2.33 13.63 -4.02
N ASP A 84 3.44 13.57 -4.75
CA ASP A 84 3.50 13.07 -6.13
C ASP A 84 4.38 11.81 -6.19
N PRO A 85 4.12 10.89 -7.13
CA PRO A 85 4.91 9.66 -7.25
C PRO A 85 6.36 9.96 -7.65
N LEU A 86 7.30 9.22 -7.06
CA LEU A 86 8.73 9.35 -7.37
C LEU A 86 9.12 8.85 -8.77
N GLY A 87 8.33 7.92 -9.34
CA GLY A 87 8.60 7.30 -10.64
C GLY A 87 8.67 5.78 -10.53
N VAL A 88 9.67 5.17 -11.18
CA VAL A 88 9.88 3.72 -11.19
C VAL A 88 10.61 3.30 -9.91
N VAL A 89 10.06 2.30 -9.21
CA VAL A 89 10.63 1.75 -7.98
C VAL A 89 11.11 0.32 -8.23
N LEU A 90 12.35 0.02 -7.81
CA LEU A 90 12.93 -1.32 -7.78
C LEU A 90 12.70 -1.93 -6.40
N VAL A 91 12.04 -3.08 -6.34
CA VAL A 91 11.85 -3.87 -5.12
C VAL A 91 12.70 -5.14 -5.22
N ILE A 92 13.63 -5.33 -4.29
CA ILE A 92 14.44 -6.56 -4.16
C ILE A 92 14.06 -7.20 -2.82
N ALA A 93 13.39 -8.35 -2.89
CA ALA A 93 12.92 -9.09 -1.72
C ALA A 93 13.94 -10.17 -1.29
N PRO A 94 14.04 -10.50 0.01
CA PRO A 94 14.78 -11.66 0.49
C PRO A 94 14.00 -12.96 0.23
N TRP A 95 14.62 -14.11 0.49
CA TRP A 95 14.03 -15.44 0.21
C TRP A 95 13.20 -16.02 1.35
N ASN A 96 13.27 -15.46 2.56
CA ASN A 96 12.83 -16.14 3.80
C ASN A 96 11.39 -15.83 4.22
N TYR A 97 10.70 -15.00 3.44
CA TYR A 97 9.30 -14.64 3.64
C TYR A 97 8.49 -15.24 2.50
#